data_AF-A0A9Q0YRF4-F1
#
_entry.id   AF-A0A9Q0YRF4-F1
#
_cell.length_a   1.000
_cell.length_b   1.000
_cell.length_c   1.000
_cell.angle_alpha   90.00
_cell.angle_beta   90.00
_cell.angle_gamma   90.00
#
_symmetry.space_group_name_H-M   'P 1'
#
loop_
_entity.id
_entity.type
_entity.pdbx_description
1 polymer ?
#
loop_
_entity_poly.entity_id
_entity_poly.type
_entity_poly.pdbx_seq_one_letter_code
_entity_poly.pdbx_strand_id
1 'polypeptide(L)'
;MDNQLRSEVEGAFIRSRIKYLKDGEKPSAFFFRQESRRSSKKIIQSVRNDSGDIVTSDNDISYVFHNFYSNLFSREHHVNHNLQNDFIQCLKQIVDPIIDREDLDRPITLEEVIAALVSASNNKSPEINDIPYEFYRKFFNVIDNDLTNVYNKIFPVGALSVSQRTALISLIPQKGDLENPKNWRPVSLFNTDYKLLTSLAG
;
A
#
# COMPACT_ATOMS: atom_id res chain seq x y z
N MET A 1 -1.37 -52.26 -10.23
CA MET A 1 -0.54 -51.42 -11.12
C MET A 1 -1.30 -50.16 -11.57
N ASP A 2 -2.56 -50.28 -12.01
CA ASP A 2 -3.38 -49.14 -12.45
C ASP A 2 -3.64 -48.03 -11.41
N ASN A 3 -3.85 -48.36 -10.14
CA ASN A 3 -4.11 -47.34 -9.12
C ASN A 3 -2.89 -46.47 -8.80
N GLN A 4 -1.69 -47.05 -8.89
CA GLN A 4 -0.45 -46.32 -8.65
C GLN A 4 -0.14 -45.38 -9.81
N LEU A 5 -0.37 -45.83 -11.04
CA LEU A 5 -0.26 -45.00 -12.24
C LEU A 5 -1.28 -43.85 -12.24
N ARG A 6 -2.53 -44.11 -11.83
CA ARG A 6 -3.55 -43.06 -11.65
C ARG A 6 -3.13 -42.03 -10.61
N SER A 7 -2.63 -42.47 -9.46
CA SER A 7 -2.14 -41.57 -8.40
C SER A 7 -0.95 -40.72 -8.86
N GLU A 8 -0.03 -41.28 -9.67
CA GLU A 8 1.10 -40.54 -10.22
C GLU A 8 0.66 -39.50 -11.26
N VAL A 9 -0.25 -39.88 -12.16
CA VAL A 9 -0.83 -38.99 -13.17
C VAL A 9 -1.61 -37.86 -12.52
N GLU A 10 -2.42 -38.16 -11.49
CA GLU A 10 -3.17 -37.16 -10.75
C GLU A 10 -2.24 -36.22 -9.97
N GLY A 11 -1.17 -36.75 -9.37
CA GLY A 11 -0.13 -35.96 -8.75
C GLY A 11 0.60 -35.04 -9.74
N ALA A 12 0.94 -35.54 -10.93
CA ALA A 12 1.57 -34.76 -12.00
C ALA A 12 0.63 -33.67 -12.52
N PHE A 13 -0.66 -33.96 -12.66
CA PHE A 13 -1.69 -33.01 -13.08
C PHE A 13 -1.91 -31.87 -12.07
N ILE A 14 -1.83 -32.15 -10.76
CA ILE A 14 -1.91 -31.12 -9.72
C ILE A 14 -0.66 -30.23 -9.76
N ARG A 15 0.54 -30.83 -9.85
CA ARG A 15 1.82 -30.10 -9.82
C ARG A 15 2.05 -29.25 -11.08
N SER A 16 1.53 -29.66 -12.23
CA SER A 16 1.66 -28.93 -13.50
C SER A 16 0.83 -27.64 -13.57
N ARG A 17 -0.02 -27.34 -12.57
CA ARG A 17 -0.94 -26.19 -12.54
C ARG A 17 -1.93 -26.14 -13.71
N ILE A 18 -2.10 -27.22 -14.49
CA ILE A 18 -3.00 -27.26 -15.66
C ILE A 18 -4.45 -26.95 -15.26
N LYS A 19 -4.90 -27.41 -14.08
CA LYS A 19 -6.25 -27.09 -13.56
C LYS A 19 -6.46 -25.59 -13.32
N TYR A 20 -5.42 -24.88 -12.88
CA TYR A 20 -5.45 -23.43 -12.70
C TYR A 20 -5.59 -22.71 -14.04
N LEU A 21 -4.77 -23.09 -15.04
CA LEU A 21 -4.82 -22.51 -16.38
C LEU A 21 -6.16 -22.75 -17.08
N LYS A 22 -6.79 -23.91 -16.83
CA LYS A 22 -8.03 -24.30 -17.51
C LYS A 22 -9.29 -23.70 -16.89
N ASP A 23 -9.35 -23.67 -15.55
CA ASP A 23 -10.58 -23.41 -14.80
C ASP A 23 -10.48 -22.23 -13.82
N GLY A 24 -9.29 -21.64 -13.64
CA GLY A 24 -9.01 -20.57 -12.68
C GLY A 24 -9.45 -19.18 -13.13
N GLU A 25 -9.66 -18.96 -14.43
CA GLU A 25 -10.16 -17.67 -14.99
C GLU A 25 -11.57 -17.80 -15.57
N LYS A 26 -12.18 -18.98 -15.46
CA LYS A 26 -13.56 -19.25 -15.87
C LYS A 26 -14.46 -19.25 -14.63
N PRO A 27 -15.75 -18.88 -14.75
CA PRO A 27 -16.73 -18.95 -13.65
C PRO A 27 -17.09 -20.41 -13.33
N SER A 28 -16.10 -21.18 -12.89
CA SER A 28 -16.18 -22.59 -12.55
C SER A 28 -16.41 -22.77 -11.05
N ALA A 29 -16.94 -23.92 -10.64
CA ALA A 29 -17.03 -24.26 -9.21
C ALA A 29 -15.65 -24.32 -8.52
N PHE A 30 -14.56 -24.45 -9.29
CA PHE A 30 -13.19 -24.35 -8.78
C PHE A 30 -12.81 -22.90 -8.49
N PHE A 31 -13.10 -21.97 -9.42
CA PHE A 31 -12.90 -20.53 -9.25
C PHE A 31 -13.69 -20.00 -8.05
N PHE A 32 -14.99 -20.27 -7.97
CA PHE A 32 -15.81 -19.78 -6.85
C PHE A 32 -15.38 -20.37 -5.51
N ARG A 33 -15.01 -21.65 -5.43
CA ARG A 33 -14.47 -22.22 -4.18
C ARG A 33 -13.13 -21.60 -3.79
N GLN A 34 -12.30 -21.24 -4.77
CA GLN A 34 -11.05 -20.54 -4.52
C GLN A 34 -11.31 -19.11 -4.03
N GLU A 35 -12.19 -18.37 -4.68
CA GLU A 35 -12.59 -17.02 -4.26
C GLU A 35 -13.26 -17.02 -2.89
N SER A 36 -14.15 -17.96 -2.58
CA SER A 36 -14.71 -18.11 -1.23
C SER A 36 -13.59 -18.38 -0.21
N ARG A 37 -12.64 -19.28 -0.50
CA ARG A 37 -11.49 -19.54 0.38
C ARG A 37 -10.58 -18.33 0.57
N ARG A 38 -10.40 -17.50 -0.47
CA ARG A 38 -9.63 -16.25 -0.40
C ARG A 38 -10.39 -15.18 0.39
N SER A 39 -11.68 -15.05 0.16
CA SER A 39 -12.59 -14.12 0.85
C SER A 39 -12.66 -14.44 2.36
N SER A 40 -12.85 -15.71 2.73
CA SER A 40 -12.85 -16.13 4.15
C SER A 40 -11.52 -15.87 4.87
N LYS A 41 -10.39 -15.82 4.14
CA LYS A 41 -9.07 -15.46 4.69
C LYS A 41 -8.81 -13.96 4.77
N LYS A 42 -9.57 -13.15 4.03
CA LYS A 42 -9.50 -11.68 4.06
C LYS A 42 -10.37 -11.09 5.17
N ILE A 43 -11.40 -11.80 5.61
CA ILE A 43 -12.29 -11.36 6.68
C ILE A 43 -11.65 -11.69 8.01
N ILE A 44 -11.46 -10.67 8.84
CA ILE A 44 -11.04 -10.83 10.23
C ILE A 44 -12.26 -11.31 11.01
N GLN A 45 -12.25 -12.58 11.44
CA GLN A 45 -13.39 -13.17 12.14
C GLN A 45 -13.39 -12.83 13.63
N SER A 46 -12.19 -12.69 14.20
CA SER A 46 -12.00 -12.38 15.60
C SER A 46 -10.63 -11.77 15.85
N VAL A 47 -10.49 -11.04 16.95
CA VAL A 47 -9.22 -10.52 17.44
C VAL A 47 -9.24 -10.44 18.96
N ARG A 48 -8.08 -10.56 19.59
CA ARG A 48 -7.91 -10.41 21.03
C ARG A 48 -7.71 -8.95 21.40
N ASN A 49 -8.49 -8.45 22.34
CA ASN A 49 -8.35 -7.10 22.89
C ASN A 49 -7.23 -7.04 23.96
N ASP A 50 -6.96 -5.84 24.48
CA ASP A 50 -5.93 -5.62 25.51
C ASP A 50 -6.25 -6.29 26.86
N SER A 51 -7.53 -6.58 27.13
CA SER A 51 -7.98 -7.32 28.32
C SER A 51 -7.78 -8.83 28.19
N GLY A 52 -7.43 -9.32 26.99
CA GLY A 52 -7.22 -10.74 26.70
C GLY A 52 -8.45 -11.46 26.15
N ASP A 53 -9.59 -10.78 26.01
CA ASP A 53 -10.85 -11.32 25.50
C ASP A 53 -10.87 -11.33 23.97
N ILE A 54 -11.58 -12.31 23.40
CA ILE A 54 -11.77 -12.43 21.95
C ILE A 54 -13.06 -11.70 21.56
N VAL A 55 -12.92 -10.72 20.66
CA VAL A 55 -14.05 -9.98 20.08
C VAL A 55 -14.28 -10.41 18.63
N THR A 56 -15.53 -10.34 18.17
CA THR A 56 -15.95 -10.81 16.83
C THR A 56 -16.81 -9.80 16.06
N SER A 57 -17.26 -8.72 16.70
CA SER A 57 -18.02 -7.64 16.09
C SER A 57 -17.12 -6.74 15.26
N ASP A 58 -17.56 -6.33 14.07
CA ASP A 58 -16.79 -5.44 13.17
C ASP A 58 -16.35 -4.14 13.87
N ASN A 59 -17.22 -3.56 14.70
CA ASN A 59 -16.91 -2.33 15.44
C ASN A 59 -15.80 -2.56 16.47
N ASP A 60 -15.89 -3.68 17.21
CA ASP A 60 -14.91 -4.00 18.25
C ASP A 60 -13.57 -4.36 17.63
N ILE A 61 -13.58 -5.15 16.54
CA ILE A 61 -12.39 -5.48 15.76
C ILE A 61 -11.73 -4.19 15.24
N SER A 62 -12.50 -3.28 14.63
CA SER A 62 -12.01 -2.00 14.14
C SER A 62 -11.37 -1.17 15.27
N TYR A 63 -12.03 -1.13 16.44
CA TYR A 63 -11.52 -0.44 17.62
C TYR A 63 -10.20 -1.04 18.15
N VAL A 64 -10.09 -2.37 18.21
CA VAL A 64 -8.85 -3.05 18.61
C VAL A 64 -7.69 -2.66 17.69
N PHE A 65 -7.87 -2.75 16.37
CA PHE A 65 -6.81 -2.40 15.42
C PHE A 65 -6.48 -0.91 15.44
N HIS A 66 -7.49 -0.04 15.51
CA HIS A 66 -7.28 1.40 15.64
C HIS A 66 -6.41 1.72 16.85
N ASN A 67 -6.78 1.23 18.03
CA ASN A 67 -6.02 1.51 19.26
C ASN A 67 -4.62 0.90 19.21
N PHE A 68 -4.51 -0.34 18.74
CA PHE A 68 -3.23 -1.02 18.62
C PHE A 68 -2.24 -0.22 17.76
N TYR A 69 -2.63 0.18 16.55
CA TYR A 69 -1.75 0.91 15.64
C TYR A 69 -1.55 2.38 16.03
N SER A 70 -2.58 3.07 16.55
CA SER A 70 -2.41 4.41 17.11
C SER A 70 -1.35 4.39 18.21
N ASN A 71 -1.44 3.45 19.15
CA ASN A 71 -0.43 3.29 20.20
C ASN A 71 0.94 2.85 19.67
N LEU A 72 1.00 2.10 18.56
CA LEU A 72 2.27 1.69 17.96
C LEU A 72 2.98 2.88 17.31
N PHE A 73 2.24 3.71 16.57
CA PHE A 73 2.77 4.82 15.79
C PHE A 73 2.94 6.12 16.61
N SER A 74 2.29 6.23 17.77
CA SER A 74 2.46 7.37 18.70
C SER A 74 3.62 7.20 19.70
N ARG A 75 4.38 6.11 19.64
CA ARG A 75 5.52 5.91 20.55
C ARG A 75 6.64 6.89 20.22
N GLU A 76 6.86 7.85 21.10
CA GLU A 76 8.07 8.67 21.06
C GLU A 76 9.28 7.80 21.39
N HIS A 77 10.21 7.71 20.43
CA HIS A 77 11.52 7.15 20.69
C HIS A 77 12.40 8.28 21.22
N HIS A 78 12.97 8.11 22.41
CA HIS A 78 14.04 9.00 22.88
C HIS A 78 15.24 8.87 21.93
N VAL A 79 15.41 9.82 21.03
CA VAL A 79 16.57 9.90 20.14
C VAL A 79 17.70 10.58 20.89
N ASN A 80 18.83 9.89 21.03
CA ASN A 80 20.05 10.52 21.52
C ASN A 80 20.65 11.37 20.38
N HIS A 81 20.44 12.67 20.44
CA HIS A 81 20.93 13.61 19.43
C HIS A 81 22.45 13.61 19.25
N ASN A 82 23.23 13.27 20.28
CA ASN A 82 24.68 13.20 20.16
C ASN A 82 25.08 12.01 19.28
N LEU A 83 24.54 10.82 19.55
CA LEU A 83 24.77 9.63 18.70
C LEU A 83 24.28 9.83 17.27
N GLN A 84 23.15 10.52 17.10
CA GLN A 84 22.63 10.87 15.78
C GLN A 84 23.62 11.76 15.01
N ASN A 85 24.14 12.80 15.66
CA ASN A 85 25.11 13.71 15.05
C ASN A 85 26.43 13.02 14.73
N ASP A 86 26.95 12.19 15.65
CA ASP A 86 28.18 11.42 15.42
C ASP A 86 28.01 10.49 14.20
N PHE A 87 26.87 9.81 14.10
CA PHE A 87 26.56 8.96 12.95
C PHE A 87 26.49 9.76 11.65
N ILE A 88 25.79 10.91 11.64
CA ILE A 88 25.68 11.77 10.46
C ILE A 88 27.06 12.29 10.02
N GLN A 89 27.93 12.66 10.96
CA GLN A 89 29.30 13.12 10.66
C GLN A 89 30.18 12.02 10.05
N CYS A 90 29.90 10.74 10.33
CA CYS A 90 30.59 9.63 9.70
C CYS A 90 30.12 9.35 8.25
N LEU A 91 28.99 9.91 7.83
CA LEU A 91 28.50 9.72 6.46
C LEU A 91 29.33 10.56 5.48
N LYS A 92 29.75 9.93 4.39
CA LYS A 92 30.36 10.67 3.29
C LYS A 92 29.29 11.55 2.65
N GLN A 93 29.56 12.85 2.54
CA GLN A 93 28.73 13.76 1.77
C GLN A 93 28.86 13.43 0.27
N ILE A 94 27.74 13.04 -0.35
CA ILE A 94 27.66 12.66 -1.77
C ILE A 94 26.99 13.78 -2.59
N VAL A 95 26.31 14.70 -1.92
CA VAL A 95 25.48 15.79 -2.47
C VAL A 95 26.11 17.15 -2.22
N ASP A 96 26.00 18.05 -3.19
CA ASP A 96 26.32 19.46 -3.03
C ASP A 96 25.15 20.14 -2.31
N PRO A 97 25.34 20.59 -1.05
CA PRO A 97 24.24 21.01 -0.20
C PRO A 97 23.61 22.34 -0.62
N ILE A 98 24.26 23.10 -1.50
CA ILE A 98 23.73 24.35 -2.03
C ILE A 98 22.96 24.06 -3.32
N ILE A 99 23.59 23.37 -4.26
CA ILE A 99 22.99 23.08 -5.57
C ILE A 99 21.78 22.16 -5.41
N ASP A 100 21.94 21.04 -4.69
CA ASP A 100 20.86 20.06 -4.54
C ASP A 100 19.68 20.63 -3.73
N ARG A 101 19.94 21.62 -2.86
CA ARG A 101 18.87 22.29 -2.11
C ARG A 101 18.08 23.23 -2.99
N GLU A 102 18.74 24.06 -3.79
CA GLU A 102 18.06 24.95 -4.73
C GLU A 102 17.24 24.15 -5.75
N ASP A 103 17.76 23.01 -6.20
CA ASP A 103 17.07 22.12 -7.13
C ASP A 103 15.87 21.41 -6.48
N LEU A 104 15.92 21.07 -5.18
CA LEU A 104 14.79 20.45 -4.45
C LEU A 104 13.72 21.45 -4.00
N ASP A 105 14.11 22.69 -3.70
CA ASP A 105 13.20 23.74 -3.22
C ASP A 105 12.53 24.53 -4.36
N ARG A 106 12.91 24.28 -5.62
CA ARG A 106 12.28 24.95 -6.77
C ARG A 106 10.83 24.49 -6.95
N PRO A 107 9.97 25.32 -7.55
CA PRO A 107 8.61 24.92 -7.88
C PRO A 107 8.58 23.69 -8.77
N ILE A 108 7.63 22.80 -8.47
CA ILE A 108 7.32 21.63 -9.29
C ILE A 108 6.87 22.11 -10.67
N THR A 109 7.53 21.63 -11.71
CA THR A 109 7.23 21.97 -13.10
C THR A 109 6.20 21.02 -13.68
N LEU A 110 5.60 21.44 -14.80
CA LEU A 110 4.66 20.58 -15.50
C LEU A 110 5.36 19.33 -16.07
N GLU A 111 6.59 19.48 -16.53
CA GLU A 111 7.41 18.42 -17.09
C GLU A 111 7.67 17.31 -16.07
N GLU A 112 7.89 17.66 -14.80
CA GLU A 112 8.05 16.67 -13.73
C GLU A 112 6.78 15.87 -13.49
N VAL A 113 5.63 16.55 -13.48
CA VAL A 113 4.33 15.88 -13.33
C VAL A 113 4.06 14.95 -14.52
N ILE A 114 4.41 15.37 -15.75
CA ILE A 114 4.31 14.53 -16.94
C ILE A 114 5.23 13.31 -16.81
N ALA A 115 6.49 13.51 -16.45
CA ALA A 115 7.46 12.42 -16.31
C ALA A 115 7.01 11.39 -15.25
N ALA A 116 6.50 11.86 -14.11
CA ALA A 116 5.92 11.01 -13.08
C ALA A 116 4.69 10.25 -13.58
N LEU A 117 3.81 10.90 -14.35
CA LEU A 117 2.61 10.28 -14.89
C LEU A 117 2.90 9.22 -15.97
N VAL A 118 3.94 9.44 -16.78
CA VAL A 118 4.41 8.49 -17.80
C VAL A 118 5.13 7.30 -17.18
N SER A 119 5.92 7.52 -16.13
CA SER A 119 6.63 6.45 -15.41
C SER A 119 5.69 5.60 -14.54
N ALA A 120 4.52 6.13 -14.18
CA ALA A 120 3.52 5.40 -13.41
C ALA A 120 2.93 4.21 -14.21
N SER A 121 3.15 2.98 -13.72
CA SER A 121 2.64 1.76 -14.35
C SER A 121 1.12 1.74 -14.46
N ASN A 122 0.61 1.31 -15.62
CA ASN A 122 -0.83 1.11 -15.87
C ASN A 122 -1.43 -0.01 -14.99
N ASN A 123 -2.76 -0.01 -14.84
CA ASN A 123 -3.52 -1.08 -14.16
C ASN A 123 -3.19 -1.31 -12.67
N LYS A 124 -2.79 -0.28 -11.93
CA LYS A 124 -2.88 -0.35 -10.46
C LYS A 124 -4.34 -0.18 -10.06
N SER A 125 -4.85 -1.04 -9.18
CA SER A 125 -6.23 -0.97 -8.69
C SER A 125 -6.54 0.45 -8.19
N PRO A 126 -7.61 1.09 -8.68
CA PRO A 126 -8.12 2.31 -8.07
C PRO A 126 -8.58 1.96 -6.66
N GLU A 127 -8.12 2.71 -5.67
CA GLU A 127 -8.46 2.45 -4.26
C GLU A 127 -8.99 3.73 -3.62
N ILE A 128 -10.15 3.60 -2.98
CA ILE A 128 -11.00 4.61 -2.30
C ILE A 128 -11.66 5.70 -3.15
N ASN A 129 -10.93 6.41 -4.03
CA ASN A 129 -11.49 7.56 -4.77
C ASN A 129 -11.71 7.30 -6.27
N ASP A 130 -11.45 6.07 -6.74
CA ASP A 130 -11.75 5.61 -8.11
C ASP A 130 -11.21 6.46 -9.28
N ILE A 131 -10.26 7.37 -9.05
CA ILE A 131 -9.55 8.09 -10.12
C ILE A 131 -8.21 7.38 -10.39
N PRO A 132 -8.10 6.55 -11.43
CA PRO A 132 -6.88 5.82 -11.74
C PRO A 132 -5.92 6.70 -12.56
N TYR A 133 -4.68 6.26 -12.72
CA TYR A 133 -3.67 6.98 -13.52
C TYR A 133 -4.13 7.22 -14.97
N GLU A 134 -4.97 6.35 -15.52
CA GLU A 134 -5.56 6.47 -16.85
C GLU A 134 -6.43 7.73 -16.98
N PHE A 135 -7.14 8.12 -15.92
CA PHE A 135 -7.89 9.38 -15.92
C PHE A 135 -6.94 10.57 -16.02
N TYR A 136 -5.91 10.61 -15.17
CA TYR A 136 -4.92 11.68 -15.19
C TYR A 136 -4.24 11.78 -16.55
N ARG A 137 -3.87 10.64 -17.18
CA ARG A 137 -3.32 10.62 -18.55
C ARG A 137 -4.31 11.13 -19.59
N LYS A 138 -5.58 10.71 -19.52
CA LYS A 138 -6.59 11.04 -20.52
C LYS A 138 -6.99 12.52 -20.49
N PHE A 139 -7.05 13.11 -19.30
CA PHE A 139 -7.52 14.47 -19.08
C PHE A 139 -6.40 15.42 -18.66
N PHE A 140 -5.13 15.02 -18.82
CA PHE A 140 -3.99 15.80 -18.32
C PHE A 140 -3.99 17.24 -18.84
N ASN A 141 -4.27 17.42 -20.14
CA ASN A 141 -4.37 18.73 -20.78
C ASN A 141 -5.50 19.63 -20.25
N VAL A 142 -6.41 19.09 -19.43
CA VAL A 142 -7.48 19.84 -18.77
C VAL A 142 -7.12 20.15 -17.32
N ILE A 143 -6.41 19.24 -16.63
CA ILE A 143 -6.13 19.32 -15.19
C ILE A 143 -4.68 19.68 -14.87
N ASP A 144 -3.81 19.81 -15.87
CA ASP A 144 -2.37 19.99 -15.74
C ASP A 144 -2.01 21.13 -14.79
N ASN A 145 -2.50 22.33 -15.10
CA ASN A 145 -2.23 23.54 -14.35
C ASN A 145 -2.80 23.46 -12.94
N ASP A 146 -4.04 22.96 -12.78
CA ASP A 146 -4.67 22.81 -11.48
C ASP A 146 -3.91 21.84 -10.57
N LEU A 147 -3.49 20.69 -11.12
CA LEU A 147 -2.77 19.67 -10.39
C LEU A 147 -1.38 20.16 -9.97
N THR A 148 -0.62 20.77 -10.89
CA THR A 148 0.69 21.36 -10.59
C THR A 148 0.58 22.50 -9.57
N ASN A 149 -0.47 23.33 -9.65
CA ASN A 149 -0.73 24.39 -8.68
C ASN A 149 -1.08 23.83 -7.29
N VAL A 150 -1.84 22.73 -7.22
CA VAL A 150 -2.11 22.04 -5.95
C VAL A 150 -0.81 21.55 -5.34
N TYR A 151 0.07 20.93 -6.12
CA TYR A 151 1.36 20.44 -5.61
C TYR A 151 2.27 21.56 -5.12
N ASN A 152 2.39 22.65 -5.88
CA ASN A 152 3.19 23.82 -5.49
C ASN A 152 2.65 24.55 -4.26
N LYS A 153 1.38 24.36 -3.88
CA LYS A 153 0.81 24.95 -2.66
C LYS A 153 1.12 24.15 -1.39
N ILE A 154 1.55 22.89 -1.50
CA ILE A 154 1.76 22.02 -0.33
C ILE A 154 2.86 22.58 0.59
N PHE A 155 4.01 22.97 0.03
CA PHE A 155 5.13 23.47 0.80
C PHE A 155 4.83 24.81 1.50
N PRO A 156 4.32 25.86 0.81
CA PRO A 156 3.96 27.11 1.47
C PRO A 156 2.88 26.97 2.54
N VAL A 157 1.90 26.07 2.33
CA VAL A 157 0.84 25.80 3.32
C VAL A 157 1.35 24.93 4.47
N GLY A 158 2.42 24.17 4.26
CA GLY A 158 2.98 23.23 5.23
C GLY A 158 2.13 21.97 5.43
N ALA A 159 1.18 21.69 4.53
CA ALA A 159 0.26 20.58 4.66
C ALA A 159 -0.29 20.10 3.31
N LEU A 160 -0.42 18.79 3.18
CA LEU A 160 -1.17 18.12 2.11
C LEU A 160 -2.68 18.47 2.17
N SER A 161 -3.42 18.22 1.10
CA SER A 161 -4.89 18.30 1.17
C SER A 161 -5.47 17.19 2.06
N VAL A 162 -6.74 17.33 2.47
CA VAL A 162 -7.45 16.29 3.24
C VAL A 162 -7.49 14.97 2.46
N SER A 163 -7.79 15.02 1.16
CA SER A 163 -7.81 13.83 0.31
C SER A 163 -6.42 13.19 0.23
N GLN A 164 -5.36 13.97 0.10
CA GLN A 164 -3.99 13.46 0.01
C GLN A 164 -3.49 12.79 1.31
N ARG A 165 -4.02 13.19 2.48
CA ARG A 165 -3.72 12.53 3.76
C ARG A 165 -4.69 11.40 4.14
N THR A 166 -5.72 11.18 3.33
CA THR A 166 -6.69 10.11 3.58
C THR A 166 -6.25 8.84 2.87
N ALA A 167 -6.26 7.70 3.57
CA ALA A 167 -5.92 6.40 3.02
C ALA A 167 -6.93 5.33 3.47
N LEU A 168 -7.17 4.34 2.61
CA LEU A 168 -7.82 3.11 3.03
C LEU A 168 -6.77 2.25 3.73
N ILE A 169 -7.05 1.81 4.95
CA ILE A 169 -6.17 0.85 5.61
C ILE A 169 -6.73 -0.54 5.38
N SER A 170 -5.94 -1.39 4.72
CA SER A 170 -6.22 -2.82 4.56
C SER A 170 -5.26 -3.62 5.44
N LEU A 171 -5.77 -4.64 6.11
CA LEU A 171 -4.99 -5.50 6.99
C LEU A 171 -4.69 -6.83 6.29
N ILE A 172 -3.40 -7.12 6.11
CA ILE A 172 -2.93 -8.35 5.48
C ILE A 172 -2.47 -9.33 6.57
N PRO A 173 -2.99 -10.57 6.60
CA PRO A 173 -2.58 -11.55 7.59
C PRO A 173 -1.10 -11.94 7.41
N GLN A 174 -0.36 -12.00 8.51
CA GLN A 174 1.01 -12.52 8.57
C GLN A 174 1.04 -13.92 9.18
N LYS A 175 2.25 -14.50 9.30
CA LYS A 175 2.42 -15.79 9.99
C LYS A 175 2.23 -15.59 11.49
N GLY A 176 1.56 -16.55 12.14
CA GLY A 176 1.37 -16.55 13.59
C GLY A 176 -0.10 -16.70 13.99
N ASP A 177 -0.39 -16.38 15.24
CA ASP A 177 -1.73 -16.32 15.79
C ASP A 177 -2.48 -15.09 15.24
N LEU A 178 -3.50 -15.30 14.41
CA LEU A 178 -4.28 -14.22 13.79
C LEU A 178 -5.24 -13.55 14.77
N GLU A 179 -5.46 -14.10 15.97
CA GLU A 179 -6.14 -13.37 17.04
C GLU A 179 -5.26 -12.26 17.62
N ASN A 180 -3.95 -12.29 17.40
CA ASN A 180 -3.04 -11.24 17.85
C ASN A 180 -2.94 -10.11 16.81
N PRO A 181 -3.31 -8.85 17.17
CA PRO A 181 -3.23 -7.71 16.25
C PRO A 181 -1.84 -7.50 15.61
N LYS A 182 -0.76 -7.88 16.31
CA LYS A 182 0.62 -7.78 15.81
C LYS A 182 0.89 -8.60 14.55
N ASN A 183 0.12 -9.67 14.33
CA ASN A 183 0.29 -10.58 13.20
C ASN A 183 -0.53 -10.14 11.98
N TRP A 184 -0.98 -8.89 11.97
CA TRP A 184 -1.56 -8.25 10.80
C TRP A 184 -0.63 -7.13 10.33
N ARG A 185 -0.51 -6.96 9.03
CA ARG A 185 0.26 -5.86 8.43
C ARG A 185 -0.71 -4.83 7.87
N PRO A 186 -0.66 -3.58 8.33
CA PRO A 186 -1.45 -2.53 7.73
C PRO A 186 -0.81 -2.13 6.38
N VAL A 187 -1.65 -1.97 5.38
CA VAL A 187 -1.28 -1.40 4.09
C VAL A 187 -2.19 -0.22 3.84
N SER A 188 -1.59 0.97 3.78
CA SER A 188 -2.28 2.21 3.49
C SER A 188 -2.36 2.42 1.98
N LEU A 189 -3.59 2.54 1.48
CA LEU A 189 -3.89 2.73 0.08
C LEU A 189 -4.29 4.20 -0.10
N PHE A 190 -3.33 4.99 -0.55
CA PHE A 190 -3.51 6.41 -0.82
C PHE A 190 -4.10 6.68 -2.21
N ASN A 191 -4.63 7.89 -2.35
CA ASN A 191 -5.13 8.39 -3.62
C ASN A 191 -4.03 8.51 -4.69
N THR A 192 -4.44 8.41 -5.95
CA THR A 192 -3.53 8.41 -7.10
C THR A 192 -2.77 9.73 -7.25
N ASP A 193 -3.39 10.86 -6.92
CA ASP A 193 -2.72 12.18 -6.92
C ASP A 193 -1.60 12.24 -5.89
N TYR A 194 -1.83 11.75 -4.66
CA TYR A 194 -0.77 11.64 -3.67
C TYR A 194 0.36 10.72 -4.15
N LYS A 195 0.02 9.55 -4.71
CA LYS A 195 1.02 8.62 -5.26
C LYS A 195 1.84 9.28 -6.37
N LEU A 196 1.20 10.07 -7.24
CA LEU A 196 1.84 10.82 -8.31
C LEU A 196 2.80 11.88 -7.76
N LEU A 197 2.37 12.66 -6.76
CA LEU A 197 3.21 13.61 -6.04
C LEU A 197 4.47 12.95 -5.48
N THR A 198 4.33 11.80 -4.80
CA THR A 198 5.49 11.08 -4.23
C THR A 198 6.43 10.46 -5.26
N SER A 199 6.01 10.40 -6.54
CA SER A 199 6.82 9.88 -7.65
C SER A 199 7.49 10.97 -8.48
N LEU A 200 7.28 12.25 -8.15
CA LEU A 200 8.05 13.33 -8.74
C LEU A 200 9.52 13.10 -8.38
N ALA A 201 10.38 13.08 -9.40
CA ALA A 201 11.80 13.08 -9.19
C ALA A 201 12.20 14.48 -8.71
N GLY A 202 12.83 14.56 -7.55
CA GLY A 202 13.69 15.69 -7.19
C GLY A 202 15.01 15.56 -7.91
#